data_AF-A0A133YVL1-F1
#
_entry.id   AF-A0A133YVL1-F1
#
_cell.length_a   1.000
_cell.length_b   1.000
_cell.length_c   1.000
_cell.angle_alpha   90.00
_cell.angle_beta   90.00
_cell.angle_gamma   90.00
#
_symmetry.space_group_name_H-M   'P 1'
#
loop_
_entity.id
_entity.type
_entity.pdbx_description
1 polymer ?
#
loop_
_entity_poly.entity_id
_entity_poly.type
_entity_poly.pdbx_seq_one_letter_code
_entity_poly.pdbx_strand_id
1 'polypeptide(L)' 'MEKEKRKGYKDISSQLQADKRWIQKNKEHRNYLSQRGACRSFIKNKSKLEDLEEIEILIDDRKKILKK' A
#
# COMPACT_ATOMS: atom_id res chain seq x y z
N MET A 1 -17.70 -5.57 12.28
CA MET A 1 -16.60 -6.53 12.10
C MET A 1 -15.65 -6.39 13.27
N GLU A 2 -15.93 -7.13 14.35
CA GLU A 2 -15.05 -7.24 15.51
C GLU A 2 -13.67 -7.68 15.02
N LYS A 3 -12.65 -6.85 15.27
CA LYS A 3 -11.26 -7.26 15.10
C LYS A 3 -10.97 -8.21 16.25
N GLU A 4 -11.05 -9.52 16.00
CA GLU A 4 -10.59 -10.53 16.94
C GLU A 4 -9.20 -10.13 17.46
N LYS A 5 -9.11 -9.82 18.76
CA LYS A 5 -7.84 -9.47 19.40
C LYS A 5 -6.93 -10.68 19.27
N ARG A 6 -5.77 -10.52 18.61
CA ARG A 6 -4.79 -11.60 18.42
C ARG A 6 -4.49 -12.24 19.79
N LYS A 7 -4.53 -13.58 19.89
CA LYS A 7 -4.01 -14.31 21.05
C LYS A 7 -2.63 -13.76 21.37
N GLY A 8 -2.47 -13.09 22.51
CA GLY A 8 -1.20 -12.53 22.92
C GLY A 8 -0.19 -13.66 23.07
N TYR A 9 0.80 -13.74 22.18
CA TYR A 9 1.87 -14.73 22.36
C TYR A 9 2.65 -14.37 23.61
N LYS A 10 2.95 -15.38 24.44
CA LYS A 10 3.63 -15.24 25.74
C LYS A 10 5.05 -14.65 25.63
N ASP A 11 5.68 -14.77 24.45
CA ASP A 11 7.06 -14.35 24.19
C ASP A 11 7.16 -13.45 22.95
N ILE A 12 7.98 -12.40 23.02
CA ILE A 12 8.16 -11.38 21.97
C ILE A 12 8.71 -11.98 20.67
N SER A 13 9.59 -12.98 20.75
CA SER A 13 10.13 -13.64 19.55
C SER A 13 9.03 -14.38 18.78
N SER A 14 8.06 -14.96 19.48
CA SER A 14 6.92 -15.63 18.88
C SER A 14 5.95 -14.64 18.23
N GLN A 15 5.76 -13.46 18.82
CA GLN A 15 4.99 -12.35 18.21
C GLN A 15 5.66 -11.89 16.92
N LEU A 16 6.98 -11.64 16.95
CA LEU A 16 7.75 -11.20 15.78
C LEU A 16 7.71 -12.24 14.64
N GLN A 17 7.78 -13.53 14.95
CA GLN A 17 7.67 -14.59 13.94
C GLN A 17 6.27 -14.66 13.34
N ALA A 18 5.22 -14.52 14.16
CA ALA A 18 3.84 -14.47 13.69
C ALA A 18 3.59 -13.25 12.80
N ASP A 19 4.08 -12.07 13.21
CA ASP A 19 4.01 -10.85 12.41
C ASP A 19 4.78 -11.01 11.10
N LYS A 20 6.00 -11.57 11.11
CA LYS A 20 6.76 -11.86 9.88
C LYS A 20 5.97 -12.75 8.92
N ARG A 21 5.34 -13.82 9.42
CA ARG A 21 4.50 -14.72 8.59
C ARG A 21 3.29 -13.99 8.01
N TRP A 22 2.61 -13.19 8.82
CA TRP A 22 1.47 -12.40 8.37
C TRP A 22 1.89 -11.35 7.32
N ILE A 23 3.01 -10.68 7.55
CA ILE A 23 3.60 -9.71 6.62
C ILE A 23 3.93 -10.37 5.29
N GLN A 24 4.56 -11.55 5.32
CA GLN A 24 4.92 -12.28 4.11
C GLN A 24 3.67 -12.70 3.33
N LYS A 25 2.64 -13.21 4.01
CA LYS A 25 1.37 -13.60 3.38
C LYS A 25 0.61 -12.42 2.79
N ASN A 26 0.74 -11.23 3.37
CA ASN A 26 0.02 -10.02 2.95
C ASN A 26 0.93 -9.00 2.23
N LYS A 27 2.09 -9.45 1.73
CA LYS A 27 3.13 -8.57 1.17
C LYS A 27 2.60 -7.70 0.04
N GLU A 28 1.87 -8.28 -0.90
CA GLU A 28 1.33 -7.56 -2.06
C GLU A 28 0.31 -6.50 -1.66
N HIS A 29 -0.64 -6.85 -0.79
CA HIS A 29 -1.64 -5.90 -0.31
C HIS A 29 -1.00 -4.74 0.47
N ARG A 30 0.01 -5.02 1.29
CA ARG A 30 0.76 -3.97 1.99
C ARG A 30 1.55 -3.09 1.04
N ASN A 31 2.21 -3.68 0.05
CA ASN A 31 2.94 -2.94 -0.97
C ASN A 31 2.00 -2.01 -1.74
N TYR A 32 0.83 -2.52 -2.15
CA TYR A 32 -0.21 -1.72 -2.80
C TYR A 32 -0.62 -0.51 -1.95
N LEU A 33 -0.92 -0.72 -0.67
CA LEU A 33 -1.31 0.38 0.24
C LEU A 33 -0.18 1.40 0.44
N SER A 34 1.06 0.92 0.60
CA SER A 34 2.24 1.77 0.75
C SER A 34 2.47 2.64 -0.48
N GLN A 35 2.48 2.04 -1.67
CA GLN A 35 2.64 2.74 -2.94
C GLN A 35 1.51 3.75 -3.16
N ARG A 36 0.26 3.37 -2.87
CA ARG A 36 -0.89 4.27 -2.97
C ARG A 36 -0.75 5.49 -2.05
N GLY A 37 -0.29 5.29 -0.81
CA GLY A 37 -0.06 6.37 0.14
C GLY A 37 1.07 7.30 -0.30
N ALA A 38 2.18 6.72 -0.76
CA ALA A 38 3.35 7.45 -1.25
C ALA A 38 2.98 8.31 -2.48
N CYS A 39 2.32 7.73 -3.48
CA CYS A 39 1.85 8.43 -4.68
C CYS A 39 0.90 9.58 -4.31
N ARG A 40 -0.07 9.35 -3.42
CA ARG A 40 -0.98 10.41 -2.94
C ARG A 40 -0.22 11.56 -2.29
N SER A 41 0.75 11.26 -1.43
CA SER A 41 1.56 12.31 -0.78
C SER A 41 2.45 13.05 -1.77
N PHE A 42 2.95 12.38 -2.80
CA PHE A 42 3.77 13.00 -3.83
C PHE A 42 2.96 14.04 -4.60
N ILE A 43 1.82 13.62 -5.17
CA ILE A 43 0.89 14.49 -5.92
C ILE A 43 0.42 15.68 -5.06
N LYS A 44 0.17 15.45 -3.77
CA LYS A 44 -0.38 16.51 -2.90
C LYS A 44 0.66 17.55 -2.49
N ASN A 45 1.89 17.12 -2.19
CA ASN A 45 2.82 17.92 -1.40
C ASN A 45 4.20 18.14 -2.05
N LYS A 46 4.57 17.36 -3.08
CA LYS A 46 5.96 17.33 -3.59
C LYS A 46 6.10 17.53 -5.09
N SER A 47 5.09 17.19 -5.87
CA SER A 47 5.10 17.28 -7.32
C SER A 47 5.14 18.72 -7.83
N LYS A 48 5.88 18.93 -8.91
CA LYS A 48 5.83 20.14 -9.75
C LYS A 48 4.71 20.01 -10.78
N LEU A 49 4.46 21.10 -11.52
CA LEU A 49 3.46 21.12 -12.57
C LEU A 49 3.72 20.06 -13.65
N GLU A 50 4.96 19.97 -14.13
CA GLU A 50 5.38 18.96 -15.12
C GLU A 50 5.12 17.53 -14.65
N ASP A 51 5.40 17.23 -13.38
CA ASP A 51 5.14 15.92 -12.79
C ASP A 51 3.64 15.59 -12.79
N LEU A 52 2.77 16.59 -12.55
CA LEU A 52 1.33 16.40 -12.55
C LEU A 52 0.80 16.12 -13.96
N GLU A 53 1.30 16.84 -14.97
CA GLU A 53 0.95 16.64 -16.37
C GLU A 53 1.33 15.23 -16.84
N GLU A 54 2.53 14.76 -16.51
CA GLU A 54 2.96 13.39 -16.82
C GLU A 54 2.05 12.35 -16.13
N ILE A 55 1.74 12.55 -14.84
CA ILE A 55 0.88 11.64 -14.07
C ILE A 55 -0.53 11.57 -14.66
N GLU A 56 -1.10 12.67 -15.14
CA GLU A 56 -2.42 12.68 -15.77
C GLU A 56 -2.44 11.81 -17.04
N ILE A 57 -1.42 11.91 -17.89
CA ILE A 57 -1.27 11.07 -19.09
C ILE A 57 -1.22 9.59 -18.70
N LEU A 58 -0.37 9.24 -17.72
CA LEU A 58 -0.22 7.87 -17.22
C LEU A 58 -1.54 7.31 -16.65
N ILE A 59 -2.30 8.14 -15.93
CA ILE A 59 -3.60 7.76 -15.37
C ILE A 59 -4.60 7.45 -16.49
N ASP A 60 -4.65 8.28 -17.52
CA ASP A 60 -5.62 8.11 -18.60
C ASP A 60 -5.32 6.86 -19.44
N ASP A 61 -4.06 6.58 -19.73
CA ASP A 61 -3.67 5.33 -20.40
C ASP A 61 -3.99 4.11 -19.54
N ARG A 62 -3.76 4.18 -18.22
CA ARG A 62 -4.13 3.10 -17.30
C ARG A 62 -5.64 2.87 -17.25
N LYS A 63 -6.45 3.93 -17.26
CA LYS A 63 -7.92 3.83 -17.31
C LYS A 63 -8.40 3.17 -18.60
N LYS A 64 -7.79 3.48 -19.75
CA LYS A 64 -8.15 2.84 -21.03
C LYS A 64 -7.92 1.32 -20.99
N ILE A 65 -6.84 0.88 -20.35
CA ILE A 65 -6.55 -0.55 -20.17
C ILE A 65 -7.54 -1.22 -19.21
N LEU A 66 -7.95 -0.54 -18.13
CA LEU A 66 -8.82 -1.11 -17.10
C LEU A 66 -10.32 -1.05 -17.41
N LYS A 67 -10.75 -0.14 -18.29
CA LYS A 67 -12.15 -0.02 -18.73
C LYS A 67 -12.47 -0.86 -19.98
N LYS A 68 -11.47 -1.56 -20.52
CA LYS A 68 -11.63 -2.60 -21.54
C LYS A 68 -12.16 -3.88 -20.91
#